data_AF-A0A6G0VYN2-F1
#
_entry.id   AF-A0A6G0VYN2-F1
#
_cell.length_a   1.000
_cell.length_b   1.000
_cell.length_c   1.000
_cell.angle_alpha   90.00
_cell.angle_beta   90.00
_cell.angle_gamma   90.00
#
_symmetry.space_group_name_H-M   'P 1'
#
loop_
_entity.id
_entity.type
_entity.pdbx_description
1 polymer ?
#
loop_
_entity_poly.entity_id
_entity_poly.type
_entity_poly.pdbx_seq_one_letter_code
_entity_poly.pdbx_strand_id
1 'polypeptide(L)'
;DICENLQCETPNRPGYYFAGPALEGTVCGPSSWCEAGKCVKGKPKKPKKIIKGGWSQWKVHECTSGCIHKSKGFRSRTRTCNNPKPINTNEGCEGPRHEAVLCKDDKTCQKSKKITAVEYATTKCKELSSILPVLDKEYSGLQAPHED
;
A
#
# COMPACT_ATOMS: atom_id res chain seq x y z
N ASP A 1 10.17 31.67 -10.89
CA ASP A 1 8.79 31.45 -11.40
C ASP A 1 8.29 30.14 -10.79
N ILE A 2 6.99 29.98 -10.47
CA ILE A 2 6.42 28.73 -9.93
C ILE A 2 6.67 27.54 -10.87
N CYS A 3 6.79 27.82 -12.17
CA CYS A 3 7.06 26.80 -13.19
C CYS A 3 8.50 26.24 -13.13
N GLU A 4 9.44 27.01 -12.58
CA GLU A 4 10.85 26.62 -12.46
C GLU A 4 11.11 25.84 -11.18
N ASN A 5 10.50 26.26 -10.06
CA ASN A 5 10.60 25.60 -8.77
C ASN A 5 9.29 25.72 -7.99
N LEU A 6 8.61 24.59 -7.79
CA LEU A 6 7.42 24.48 -6.96
C LEU A 6 7.77 24.61 -5.49
N GLN A 7 7.18 25.59 -4.82
CA GLN A 7 7.26 25.77 -3.37
C GLN A 7 6.14 24.97 -2.71
N CYS A 8 6.50 24.07 -1.79
CA CYS A 8 5.57 23.19 -1.09
C CYS A 8 5.70 23.35 0.42
N GLU A 9 4.58 23.15 1.12
CA GLU A 9 4.50 23.06 2.57
C GLU A 9 3.84 21.72 2.92
N THR A 10 4.31 21.05 3.97
CA THR A 10 3.72 19.78 4.42
C THR A 10 3.50 19.79 5.92
N PRO A 11 2.45 19.12 6.45
CA PRO A 11 2.15 19.10 7.88
C PRO A 11 3.31 18.60 8.76
N ASN A 12 4.17 17.74 8.21
CA ASN A 12 5.26 17.08 8.94
C ASN A 12 6.62 17.77 8.77
N ARG A 13 6.69 18.91 8.07
CA ARG A 13 7.94 19.66 7.86
C ARG A 13 7.70 21.15 8.04
N PRO A 14 8.32 21.79 9.05
CA PRO A 14 8.17 23.22 9.25
C PRO A 14 8.81 24.01 8.09
N GLY A 15 8.07 25.00 7.59
CA GLY A 15 8.50 25.88 6.51
C GLY A 15 8.31 25.30 5.11
N TYR A 16 8.80 26.06 4.13
CA TYR A 16 8.67 25.70 2.71
C TYR A 16 9.89 24.94 2.19
N TYR A 17 9.67 24.05 1.23
CA TYR A 17 10.73 23.40 0.47
C TYR A 17 10.42 23.40 -1.02
N PHE A 18 11.46 23.26 -1.85
CA PHE A 18 11.31 23.19 -3.30
C PHE A 18 11.22 21.73 -3.78
N ALA A 19 10.20 21.43 -4.57
CA ALA A 19 9.93 20.09 -5.11
C ALA A 19 10.42 19.89 -6.56
N GLY A 20 11.18 20.86 -7.09
CA GLY A 20 11.61 20.90 -8.48
C GLY A 20 10.60 21.61 -9.41
N PRO A 21 10.79 21.53 -10.74
CA PRO A 21 9.97 22.26 -11.71
C PRO A 21 8.53 21.74 -11.76
N ALA A 22 7.60 22.65 -12.07
CA ALA A 22 6.21 22.27 -12.27
C ALA A 22 6.03 21.46 -13.55
N LEU A 23 5.04 20.56 -13.54
CA LEU A 23 4.68 19.80 -14.73
C LEU A 23 4.10 20.72 -15.81
N GLU A 24 4.27 20.34 -17.08
CA GLU A 24 3.68 21.08 -18.19
C GLU A 24 2.15 21.12 -18.09
N GLY A 25 1.58 22.30 -18.32
CA GLY A 25 0.14 22.53 -18.17
C GLY A 25 -0.31 22.88 -16.74
N THR A 26 0.59 22.88 -15.75
CA THR A 26 0.29 23.38 -14.39
C THR A 26 -0.13 24.84 -14.46
N VAL A 27 -1.22 25.21 -13.80
CA VAL A 27 -1.73 26.59 -13.77
C VAL A 27 -0.77 27.47 -12.96
N CYS A 28 -0.32 28.57 -13.55
CA CYS A 28 0.59 29.54 -12.91
C CYS A 28 0.00 30.97 -12.82
N GLY A 29 -1.20 31.19 -13.37
CA GLY A 29 -1.91 32.46 -13.29
C GLY A 29 -3.22 32.46 -14.08
N PRO A 30 -3.96 33.57 -14.10
CA PRO A 30 -5.19 33.71 -14.88
C PRO A 30 -4.92 33.49 -16.37
N SER A 31 -5.51 32.42 -16.93
CA SER A 31 -5.28 32.01 -18.33
C SER A 31 -3.80 31.77 -18.68
N SER A 32 -3.01 31.31 -17.72
CA SER A 32 -1.59 31.00 -17.90
C SER A 32 -1.20 29.63 -17.32
N TRP A 33 -0.26 28.93 -17.96
CA TRP A 33 0.27 27.64 -17.52
C TRP A 33 1.78 27.53 -17.71
N CYS A 34 2.36 26.51 -17.08
CA CYS A 34 3.77 26.18 -17.19
C CYS A 34 4.09 25.44 -18.49
N GLU A 35 5.04 25.95 -19.26
CA GLU A 35 5.60 25.32 -20.45
C GLU A 35 7.12 25.52 -20.44
N ALA A 36 7.89 24.43 -20.51
CA ALA A 36 9.35 24.45 -20.43
C ALA A 36 9.92 25.32 -19.26
N GLY A 37 9.29 25.25 -18.09
CA GLY A 37 9.72 25.97 -16.88
C GLY A 37 9.31 27.44 -16.80
N LYS A 38 8.53 27.97 -17.76
CA LYS A 38 8.06 29.36 -17.77
C LYS A 38 6.54 29.45 -17.72
N CYS A 39 6.01 30.49 -17.07
CA CYS A 39 4.58 30.79 -17.10
C CYS A 39 4.18 31.53 -18.39
N VAL A 40 3.35 30.92 -19.23
CA VAL A 40 2.92 31.46 -20.54
C VAL A 40 1.39 31.63 -20.61
N LYS A 41 0.91 32.64 -21.35
CA LYS A 41 -0.53 32.98 -21.52
C LYS A 41 -1.20 32.23 -22.68
N GLY A 42 -2.51 31.95 -22.59
CA GLY A 42 -3.34 31.26 -23.61
C GLY A 42 -4.10 29.99 -23.10
N LYS A 43 -3.97 28.83 -23.77
CA LYS A 43 -4.48 27.52 -23.27
C LYS A 43 -3.40 26.42 -23.22
N PRO A 44 -3.40 25.54 -22.20
CA PRO A 44 -2.48 24.41 -22.13
C PRO A 44 -2.68 23.45 -23.30
N LYS A 45 -1.57 22.95 -23.84
CA LYS A 45 -1.59 21.93 -24.90
C LYS A 45 -2.23 20.66 -24.35
N LYS A 46 -3.20 20.10 -25.09
CA LYS A 46 -3.76 18.79 -24.73
C LYS A 46 -2.67 17.73 -24.84
N PRO A 47 -2.54 16.81 -23.87
CA PRO A 47 -1.56 15.73 -23.95
C PRO A 47 -1.85 14.87 -25.18
N LYS A 48 -0.80 14.54 -25.94
CA LYS A 48 -0.92 13.71 -27.16
C LYS A 48 -1.48 12.32 -26.88
N LYS A 49 -1.25 11.80 -25.67
CA LYS A 49 -1.66 10.46 -25.26
C LYS A 49 -2.12 10.48 -23.81
N ILE A 50 -3.32 9.95 -23.57
CA ILE A 50 -3.86 9.72 -22.24
C ILE A 50 -4.09 8.21 -22.14
N ILE A 51 -3.49 7.56 -21.15
CA ILE A 51 -3.67 6.12 -20.90
C ILE A 51 -4.11 5.94 -19.45
N LYS A 52 -5.27 5.34 -19.23
CA LYS A 52 -5.75 4.94 -17.90
C LYS A 52 -4.87 3.81 -17.33
N GLY A 53 -4.63 3.83 -16.02
CA GLY A 53 -3.84 2.79 -15.38
C GLY A 53 -4.55 1.43 -15.42
N GLY A 54 -3.81 0.37 -15.75
CA GLY A 54 -4.30 -1.00 -15.67
C GLY A 54 -3.45 -1.89 -14.77
N TRP A 55 -4.10 -2.81 -14.07
CA TRP A 55 -3.44 -3.74 -13.17
C TRP A 55 -2.69 -4.83 -13.94
N SER A 56 -1.48 -5.15 -13.46
CA SER A 56 -0.80 -6.39 -13.81
C SER A 56 -1.59 -7.60 -13.33
N GLN A 57 -1.20 -8.76 -13.84
CA GLN A 57 -1.58 -10.03 -13.22
C GLN A 57 -1.11 -10.07 -11.76
N TRP A 58 -1.85 -10.81 -10.94
CA TRP A 58 -1.52 -11.02 -9.54
C TRP A 58 -0.28 -11.91 -9.43
N LYS A 59 0.73 -11.43 -8.71
CA LYS A 59 1.82 -12.25 -8.19
C LYS A 59 1.38 -12.84 -6.86
N VAL A 60 1.17 -14.15 -6.84
CA VAL A 60 0.70 -14.89 -5.67
C VAL A 60 1.90 -15.45 -4.92
N HIS A 61 1.90 -15.29 -3.60
CA HIS A 61 2.94 -15.82 -2.72
C HIS A 61 2.54 -17.17 -2.12
N GLU A 62 3.49 -17.80 -1.43
CA GLU A 62 3.29 -19.09 -0.78
C GLU A 62 2.25 -19.03 0.35
N CYS A 63 1.60 -20.18 0.60
CA CYS A 63 0.61 -20.31 1.65
C CYS A 63 1.27 -20.46 3.02
N THR A 64 0.97 -19.53 3.92
CA THR A 64 1.39 -19.55 5.32
C THR A 64 0.23 -19.92 6.22
N SER A 65 0.48 -20.73 7.25
CA SER A 65 -0.54 -21.14 8.22
C SER A 65 0.07 -21.31 9.60
N GLY A 66 -0.73 -21.02 10.64
CA GLY A 66 -0.42 -21.38 12.02
C GLY A 66 -0.74 -22.83 12.36
N CYS A 67 -1.23 -23.62 11.41
CA CYS A 67 -1.65 -25.02 11.57
C CYS A 67 -2.66 -25.19 12.72
N ILE A 68 -3.62 -24.28 12.82
CA ILE A 68 -4.65 -24.33 13.86
C ILE A 68 -5.74 -25.35 13.46
N HIS A 69 -6.27 -26.08 14.43
CA HIS A 69 -7.40 -26.99 14.20
C HIS A 69 -8.59 -26.25 13.53
N LYS A 70 -9.16 -26.88 12.49
CA LYS A 70 -10.29 -26.33 11.70
C LYS A 70 -10.04 -24.94 11.08
N SER A 71 -8.78 -24.54 10.91
CA SER A 71 -8.38 -23.29 10.23
C SER A 71 -7.96 -23.53 8.78
N LYS A 72 -7.91 -22.44 8.01
CA LYS A 72 -7.22 -22.35 6.71
C LYS A 72 -5.93 -21.56 6.85
N GLY A 73 -5.03 -21.67 5.87
CA GLY A 73 -3.90 -20.77 5.72
C GLY A 73 -4.31 -19.48 5.00
N PHE A 74 -3.38 -18.53 4.94
CA PHE A 74 -3.47 -17.35 4.09
C PHE A 74 -2.24 -17.24 3.21
N ARG A 75 -2.40 -16.59 2.05
CA ARG A 75 -1.30 -16.18 1.19
C ARG A 75 -1.50 -14.75 0.78
N SER A 76 -0.41 -14.00 0.67
CA SER A 76 -0.46 -12.67 0.10
C SER A 76 -0.45 -12.75 -1.43
N ARG A 77 -1.11 -11.80 -2.09
CA ARG A 77 -0.95 -11.54 -3.52
C ARG A 77 -0.75 -10.06 -3.75
N THR A 78 0.10 -9.75 -4.73
CA THR A 78 0.49 -8.38 -5.06
C THR A 78 0.35 -8.15 -6.56
N ARG A 79 0.01 -6.92 -6.94
CA ARG A 79 -0.05 -6.49 -8.35
C ARG A 79 0.57 -5.11 -8.49
N THR A 80 0.81 -4.69 -9.72
CA THR A 80 1.39 -3.37 -10.02
C THR A 80 0.55 -2.66 -11.06
N CYS A 81 0.39 -1.34 -10.92
CA CYS A 81 -0.35 -0.52 -11.87
C CYS A 81 0.54 -0.17 -13.07
N ASN A 82 0.77 -1.15 -13.95
CA ASN A 82 1.69 -1.02 -15.08
C ASN A 82 1.21 -1.71 -16.37
N ASN A 83 -0.02 -2.22 -16.41
CA ASN A 83 -0.56 -2.95 -17.55
C ASN A 83 -1.94 -2.42 -18.01
N PRO A 84 -1.99 -1.25 -18.67
CA PRO A 84 -0.87 -0.38 -19.03
C PRO A 84 -0.50 0.60 -17.90
N LYS A 85 0.72 1.15 -17.96
CA LYS A 85 1.14 2.23 -17.04
C LYS A 85 0.32 3.50 -17.35
N PRO A 86 -0.23 4.19 -16.34
CA PRO A 86 -0.97 5.42 -16.56
C PRO A 86 -0.05 6.50 -17.17
N ILE A 87 -0.58 7.24 -18.15
CA ILE A 87 0.13 8.34 -18.83
C ILE A 87 -0.81 9.55 -18.90
N ASN A 88 -0.33 10.71 -18.43
CA ASN A 88 -1.04 12.00 -18.45
C ASN A 88 -2.49 11.91 -17.92
N THR A 89 -2.70 11.12 -16.86
CA THR A 89 -4.00 10.92 -16.24
C THR A 89 -3.88 10.84 -14.73
N ASN A 90 -4.90 11.30 -14.02
CA ASN A 90 -5.07 11.08 -12.59
C ASN A 90 -5.81 9.76 -12.30
N GLU A 91 -6.37 9.12 -13.34
CA GLU A 91 -7.02 7.81 -13.26
C GLU A 91 -5.96 6.71 -13.22
N GLY A 92 -5.46 6.46 -12.02
CA GLY A 92 -4.63 5.30 -11.69
C GLY A 92 -5.44 4.01 -11.70
N CYS A 93 -4.90 2.97 -11.05
CA CYS A 93 -5.61 1.70 -10.93
C CYS A 93 -6.49 1.66 -9.69
N GLU A 94 -7.75 1.26 -9.85
CA GLU A 94 -8.72 1.20 -8.75
C GLU A 94 -8.61 -0.11 -7.94
N GLY A 95 -8.73 0.01 -6.62
CA GLY A 95 -8.64 -1.12 -5.69
C GLY A 95 -7.23 -1.36 -5.12
N PRO A 96 -7.06 -2.41 -4.31
CA PRO A 96 -5.84 -2.60 -3.54
C PRO A 96 -4.69 -3.15 -4.40
N ARG A 97 -3.46 -2.74 -4.06
CA ARG A 97 -2.21 -3.28 -4.62
C ARG A 97 -1.82 -4.62 -3.99
N HIS A 98 -2.20 -4.81 -2.73
CA HIS A 98 -1.85 -5.95 -1.89
C HIS A 98 -3.13 -6.53 -1.28
N GLU A 99 -3.27 -7.86 -1.30
CA GLU A 99 -4.40 -8.55 -0.69
C GLU A 99 -3.92 -9.82 0.02
N ALA A 100 -4.61 -10.19 1.10
CA ALA A 100 -4.48 -11.50 1.73
C ALA A 100 -5.68 -12.36 1.32
N VAL A 101 -5.42 -13.58 0.86
CA VAL A 101 -6.45 -14.52 0.43
C VAL A 101 -6.26 -15.87 1.14
N LEU A 102 -7.38 -16.53 1.46
CA LEU A 102 -7.34 -17.84 2.09
C LEU A 102 -6.78 -18.90 1.14
N CYS A 103 -6.06 -19.86 1.70
CA CYS A 103 -5.50 -21.01 0.99
C CYS A 103 -5.64 -22.29 1.83
N LYS A 104 -5.62 -23.44 1.15
CA LYS A 104 -5.52 -24.73 1.82
C LYS A 104 -4.11 -24.87 2.38
N ASP A 105 -4.02 -25.15 3.67
CA ASP A 105 -2.75 -25.31 4.38
C ASP A 105 -2.29 -26.76 4.49
N ASP A 106 -2.96 -27.68 3.77
CA ASP A 106 -2.67 -29.11 3.79
C ASP A 106 -1.17 -29.36 3.59
N LYS A 107 -0.55 -28.72 2.58
CA LYS A 107 0.90 -28.83 2.28
C LYS A 107 1.79 -28.21 3.35
N THR A 108 1.40 -27.06 3.90
CA THR A 108 2.17 -26.33 4.91
C THR A 108 2.15 -27.05 6.26
N CYS A 109 1.06 -27.75 6.57
CA CYS A 109 0.84 -28.41 7.85
C CYS A 109 0.95 -29.95 7.78
N GLN A 110 1.49 -30.54 6.71
CA GLN A 110 1.61 -32.01 6.58
C GLN A 110 2.45 -32.63 7.69
N LYS A 111 3.52 -31.94 8.11
CA LYS A 111 4.49 -32.42 9.09
C LYS A 111 4.31 -31.78 10.47
N SER A 112 3.42 -30.80 10.58
CA SER A 112 3.22 -30.01 11.79
C SER A 112 2.02 -30.54 12.57
N LYS A 113 2.17 -30.71 13.88
CA LYS A 113 1.03 -31.02 14.76
C LYS A 113 0.07 -29.83 14.72
N LYS A 114 -1.22 -30.09 14.46
CA LYS A 114 -2.22 -29.05 14.58
C LYS A 114 -2.40 -28.67 16.05
N ILE A 115 -2.53 -27.37 16.31
CA ILE A 115 -2.66 -26.81 17.67
C ILE A 115 -3.98 -26.05 17.81
N THR A 116 -4.38 -25.75 19.03
CA THR A 116 -5.57 -24.95 19.31
C THR A 116 -5.31 -23.46 19.02
N ALA A 117 -6.37 -22.69 18.81
CA ALA A 117 -6.26 -21.24 18.63
C ALA A 117 -5.60 -20.57 19.84
N VAL A 118 -5.92 -21.05 21.05
CA VAL A 118 -5.36 -20.57 22.32
C VAL A 118 -3.86 -20.85 22.37
N GLU A 119 -3.42 -22.07 22.08
CA GLU A 119 -1.98 -22.41 22.05
C GLU A 119 -1.20 -21.56 21.05
N TYR A 120 -1.76 -21.36 19.85
CA TYR A 120 -1.16 -20.51 18.82
C TYR A 120 -1.04 -19.06 19.32
N ALA A 121 -2.11 -18.51 19.87
CA ALA A 121 -2.13 -17.15 20.39
C ALA A 121 -1.13 -16.96 21.53
N THR A 122 -1.10 -17.86 22.50
CA THR A 122 -0.12 -17.83 23.61
C THR A 122 1.31 -17.83 23.08
N THR A 123 1.60 -18.66 22.07
CA THR A 123 2.94 -18.71 21.45
C THR A 123 3.29 -17.38 20.75
N LYS A 124 2.34 -16.77 20.04
CA LYS A 124 2.56 -15.49 19.35
C LYS A 124 2.67 -14.30 20.30
N CYS A 125 1.88 -14.26 21.36
CA CYS A 125 2.05 -13.27 22.43
C CYS A 125 3.44 -13.40 23.07
N LYS A 126 3.94 -14.63 23.25
CA LYS A 126 5.30 -14.88 23.75
C LYS A 126 6.38 -14.33 22.86
N GLU A 127 6.33 -14.63 21.57
CA GLU A 127 7.27 -14.06 20.60
C GLU A 127 7.21 -12.52 20.61
N LEU A 128 6.00 -11.93 20.60
CA LEU A 128 5.82 -10.48 20.50
C LEU A 128 6.21 -9.73 21.78
N SER A 129 6.10 -10.35 22.96
CA SER A 129 6.52 -9.77 24.24
C SER A 129 8.03 -9.47 24.31
N SER A 130 8.83 -10.11 23.44
CA SER A 130 10.26 -9.80 23.30
C SER A 130 10.52 -8.48 22.56
N ILE A 131 9.56 -8.02 21.75
CA ILE A 131 9.66 -6.84 20.90
C ILE A 131 8.92 -5.66 21.51
N LEU A 132 7.79 -5.91 22.17
CA LEU A 132 6.92 -4.89 22.75
C LEU A 132 6.94 -4.97 24.28
N PRO A 133 7.67 -4.07 24.97
CA PRO A 133 7.81 -4.10 26.44
C PRO A 133 6.49 -3.88 27.19
N VAL A 134 5.48 -3.32 26.52
CA VAL A 134 4.15 -3.04 27.07
C VAL A 134 3.30 -4.31 27.18
N LEU A 135 3.64 -5.37 26.44
CA LEU A 135 2.94 -6.63 26.53
C LEU A 135 3.39 -7.41 27.76
N ASP A 136 2.42 -7.85 28.55
CA ASP A 136 2.66 -8.72 29.69
C ASP A 136 3.36 -10.02 29.24
N LYS A 137 4.51 -10.30 29.87
CA LYS A 137 5.32 -11.48 29.61
C LYS A 137 4.68 -12.75 30.17
N GLU A 138 3.73 -12.64 31.09
CA GLU A 138 3.00 -13.77 31.66
C GLU A 138 1.76 -14.17 30.86
N TYR A 139 1.43 -13.42 29.79
CA TYR A 139 0.27 -13.67 28.92
C TYR A 139 -1.05 -13.71 29.69
N SER A 140 -1.18 -12.93 30.78
CA SER A 140 -2.35 -12.95 31.67
C SER A 140 -3.64 -12.42 31.03
N GLY A 141 -3.55 -11.78 29.87
CA GLY A 141 -4.70 -11.25 29.14
C GLY A 141 -5.64 -12.36 28.66
N LEU A 142 -6.93 -12.25 28.99
CA LEU A 142 -7.95 -13.09 28.37
C LEU A 142 -8.01 -12.78 26.87
N GLN A 143 -7.97 -13.81 26.02
CA GLN A 143 -8.42 -13.66 24.66
C GLN A 143 -9.92 -13.32 24.69
N ALA A 144 -10.28 -12.15 24.16
CA ALA A 144 -11.68 -11.83 23.95
C ALA A 144 -12.30 -12.92 23.05
N PRO A 145 -13.48 -13.44 23.39
CA PRO A 145 -14.19 -14.34 22.49
C PRO A 145 -14.42 -13.63 21.14
N HIS A 146 -14.36 -14.41 20.06
CA HIS A 146 -14.76 -13.92 18.75
C HIS A 146 -16.24 -13.52 18.81
N GLU A 147 -16.55 -12.25 18.54
CA GLU A 147 -17.94 -11.82 18.34
C GLU A 147 -18.43 -12.36 17.00
N ASP A 148 -19.51 -13.15 17.03
CA ASP A 148 -20.15 -13.73 15.84
C ASP A 148 -20.80 -12.68 14.93
#